data_AF-A0A0F7S3T1-F1
#
_entry.id   AF-A0A0F7S3T1-F1
#
_cell.length_a   1.000
_cell.length_b   1.000
_cell.length_c   1.000
_cell.angle_alpha   90.00
_cell.angle_beta   90.00
_cell.angle_gamma   90.00
#
_symmetry.space_group_name_H-M   'P 1'
#
loop_
_entity.id
_entity.type
_entity.pdbx_description
1 polymer ?
#
loop_
_entity_poly.entity_id
_entity_poly.type
_entity_poly.pdbx_seq_one_letter_code
_entity_poly.pdbx_strand_id
1 'polypeptide(L)'
;RSTFEGRLLRRGPDKNDFLRYAEFERNLADLINVKANRIGLPRSFHRDNAAAHTGHIVAIYERLVLKFKYDVDAWQQYIAFAKSRNMRVVTGRVYARALSLHPNN
;
A
#
# COMPACT_ATOMS: atom_id res chain seq x y z
N ARG A 1 7.33 -2.89 12.33
CA ARG A 1 7.83 -2.10 11.17
C ARG A 1 9.18 -2.59 10.70
N SER A 2 10.24 -2.48 11.51
CA SER A 2 11.61 -2.93 11.16
C SER A 2 11.71 -4.41 10.70
N THR A 3 10.96 -5.33 11.31
CA THR A 3 10.94 -6.74 10.89
C THR A 3 10.34 -6.97 9.50
N PHE A 4 9.31 -6.20 9.12
CA PHE A 4 8.73 -6.25 7.78
C PHE A 4 9.65 -5.59 6.74
N GLU A 5 10.31 -4.48 7.10
CA GLU A 5 11.32 -3.85 6.26
C GLU A 5 12.51 -4.78 5.99
N GLY A 6 12.99 -5.51 7.00
CA GLY A 6 14.02 -6.53 6.84
C GLY A 6 13.59 -7.68 5.92
N ARG A 7 12.32 -8.10 5.99
CA ARG A 7 11.76 -9.13 5.09
C ARG A 7 11.62 -8.66 3.64
N LEU A 8 11.40 -7.37 3.41
CA LEU A 8 11.33 -6.79 2.07
C LEU A 8 12.71 -6.65 1.41
N LEU A 9 13.76 -6.52 2.22
CA LEU A 9 15.15 -6.40 1.77
C LEU A 9 15.84 -7.75 1.52
N ARG A 10 15.18 -8.87 1.82
CA ARG A 10 15.76 -10.21 1.61
C ARG A 10 15.96 -10.50 0.11
N ARG A 11 16.92 -11.38 -0.21
CA ARG A 11 17.35 -11.68 -1.59
C ARG A 11 16.24 -12.28 -2.48
N GLY A 12 15.24 -12.93 -1.86
CA GLY A 12 14.01 -13.41 -2.51
C GLY A 12 12.76 -12.95 -1.76
N PRO A 13 12.32 -11.69 -1.90
CA PRO A 13 11.11 -11.23 -1.27
C PRO A 13 9.90 -11.90 -1.93
N ASP A 14 8.88 -12.26 -1.14
CA ASP A 14 7.66 -12.88 -1.67
C ASP A 14 6.61 -11.77 -1.82
N LYS A 15 5.78 -11.85 -2.86
CA LYS A 15 4.67 -10.91 -3.10
C LYS A 15 3.75 -10.86 -1.87
N ASN A 16 3.54 -12.02 -1.25
CA ASN A 16 2.67 -12.16 -0.09
C ASN A 16 3.18 -11.37 1.14
N ASP A 17 4.49 -11.12 1.25
CA ASP A 17 5.03 -10.29 2.32
C ASP A 17 4.68 -8.81 2.15
N PHE A 18 4.61 -8.32 0.92
CA PHE A 18 4.15 -6.95 0.65
C PHE A 18 2.68 -6.79 1.02
N LEU A 19 1.84 -7.79 0.71
CA LEU A 19 0.42 -7.78 1.06
C LEU A 19 0.21 -7.83 2.56
N ARG A 20 0.90 -8.74 3.24
CA ARG A 20 0.91 -8.79 4.71
C ARG A 20 1.36 -7.48 5.33
N TYR A 21 2.34 -6.80 4.73
CA TYR A 21 2.78 -5.51 5.24
C TYR A 21 1.76 -4.39 5.01
N ALA A 22 1.09 -4.38 3.85
CA ALA A 22 -0.01 -3.45 3.57
C ALA A 22 -1.21 -3.66 4.52
N GLU A 23 -1.57 -4.90 4.81
CA GLU A 23 -2.59 -5.24 5.81
C GLU A 23 -2.17 -4.84 7.22
N PHE A 24 -0.92 -5.09 7.59
CA PHE A 24 -0.39 -4.68 8.88
C PHE A 24 -0.48 -3.16 9.08
N GLU A 25 -0.11 -2.36 8.07
CA GLU A 25 -0.24 -0.89 8.12
C GLU A 25 -1.70 -0.43 8.25
N ARG A 26 -2.64 -1.14 7.61
CA ARG A 26 -4.08 -0.88 7.76
C ARG A 26 -4.54 -1.13 9.21
N ASN A 27 -4.22 -2.31 9.75
CA ASN A 27 -4.59 -2.69 11.11
C ASN A 27 -3.94 -1.77 12.15
N LEU A 28 -2.72 -1.32 11.90
CA LEU A 28 -2.03 -0.36 12.75
C LEU A 28 -2.74 1.00 12.76
N ALA A 29 -3.17 1.49 11.59
CA ALA A 29 -3.94 2.73 11.49
C ALA A 29 -5.25 2.64 12.29
N ASP A 30 -5.97 1.52 12.19
CA ASP A 30 -7.21 1.29 12.94
C ASP A 30 -6.97 1.23 14.45
N LEU A 31 -5.91 0.54 14.89
CA LEU A 31 -5.54 0.48 16.30
C LEU A 31 -5.17 1.87 16.87
N ILE A 32 -4.43 2.67 16.11
CA ILE A 32 -4.09 4.03 16.49
C ILE A 32 -5.35 4.89 16.56
N ASN A 33 -6.28 4.75 15.62
CA ASN A 33 -7.56 5.45 15.65
C ASN A 33 -8.39 5.08 16.88
N VAL A 34 -8.47 3.79 17.24
CA VAL A 34 -9.18 3.34 18.46
C VAL A 34 -8.54 3.94 19.72
N LYS A 35 -7.20 3.93 19.81
CA LYS A 35 -6.48 4.55 20.94
C LYS A 35 -6.66 6.06 20.99
N ALA A 36 -6.62 6.73 19.84
CA ALA A 36 -6.81 8.18 19.74
C ALA A 36 -8.22 8.59 20.17
N ASN A 37 -9.25 7.82 19.78
CA ASN A 37 -10.62 8.02 20.25
C ASN A 37 -10.74 7.84 21.76
N ARG A 38 -10.04 6.84 22.33
CA ARG A 38 -10.05 6.59 23.79
C ARG A 38 -9.39 7.73 24.59
N ILE A 39 -8.35 8.35 24.04
CA ILE A 39 -7.60 9.45 24.70
C ILE A 39 -8.26 10.82 24.42
N GLY A 40 -9.25 10.87 23.52
CA GLY A 40 -9.96 12.11 23.18
C GLY A 40 -9.16 13.03 22.25
N LEU A 41 -8.30 12.47 21.39
CA LEU A 41 -7.54 13.27 20.43
C LEU A 41 -8.45 13.96 19.40
N PRO A 42 -8.05 15.13 18.90
CA PRO A 42 -8.82 15.88 17.93
C PRO A 42 -8.94 15.13 16.59
N ARG A 43 -10.05 15.36 15.86
CA ARG A 43 -10.31 14.75 14.54
C ARG A 43 -9.23 15.03 13.49
N SER A 44 -8.44 16.11 13.65
CA SER A 44 -7.29 16.40 12.79
C SER A 44 -6.26 15.27 12.85
N PHE A 45 -5.94 14.78 14.05
CA PHE A 45 -4.99 13.67 14.24
C PHE A 45 -5.42 12.41 13.48
N HIS A 46 -6.72 12.09 13.49
CA HIS A 46 -7.25 10.94 12.75
C HIS A 46 -7.08 11.09 11.24
N ARG A 47 -7.27 12.30 10.70
CA ARG A 47 -7.04 12.58 9.28
C ARG A 47 -5.57 12.46 8.92
N ASP A 48 -4.69 13.06 9.71
CA ASP A 48 -3.25 13.05 9.46
C ASP A 48 -2.69 11.62 9.55
N ASN A 49 -3.11 10.85 10.55
CA ASN A 49 -2.74 9.46 10.71
C ASN A 49 -3.23 8.60 9.53
N ALA A 50 -4.49 8.75 9.13
CA ALA A 50 -5.04 8.02 7.99
C ALA A 50 -4.28 8.36 6.69
N ALA A 51 -3.93 9.63 6.46
CA ALA A 51 -3.16 10.06 5.31
C ALA A 51 -1.75 9.47 5.32
N ALA A 52 -1.05 9.50 6.46
CA ALA A 52 0.29 8.94 6.61
C ALA A 52 0.31 7.43 6.34
N HIS A 53 -0.58 6.65 6.95
CA HIS A 53 -0.66 5.20 6.71
C HIS A 53 -1.06 4.86 5.28
N THR A 54 -1.97 5.64 4.67
CA THR A 54 -2.32 5.45 3.25
C THR A 54 -1.10 5.67 2.37
N GLY A 55 -0.29 6.72 2.62
CA GLY A 55 0.95 6.97 1.90
C GLY A 55 1.97 5.82 2.05
N HIS A 56 2.08 5.26 3.25
CA HIS A 56 2.94 4.08 3.48
C HIS A 56 2.46 2.85 2.69
N ILE A 57 1.16 2.56 2.69
CA ILE A 57 0.61 1.44 1.92
C ILE A 57 0.87 1.63 0.43
N VAL A 58 0.66 2.84 -0.09
CA VAL A 58 0.98 3.19 -1.47
C VAL A 58 2.45 2.95 -1.78
N ALA A 59 3.37 3.39 -0.93
CA ALA A 59 4.80 3.15 -1.11
C ALA A 59 5.17 1.66 -1.08
N ILE A 60 4.49 0.83 -0.27
CA ILE A 60 4.67 -0.63 -0.25
C ILE A 60 4.26 -1.23 -1.60
N TYR A 61 3.10 -0.85 -2.13
CA TYR A 61 2.65 -1.30 -3.45
C TYR A 61 3.53 -0.79 -4.58
N GLU A 62 4.05 0.43 -4.51
CA GLU A 62 5.02 0.93 -5.50
C GLU A 62 6.29 0.07 -5.50
N ARG A 63 6.79 -0.33 -4.33
CA ARG A 63 7.93 -1.26 -4.24
C ARG A 63 7.59 -2.64 -4.78
N LEU A 64 6.36 -3.12 -4.55
CA LEU A 64 5.89 -4.41 -5.09
C LEU A 64 5.95 -4.40 -6.62
N VAL A 65 5.35 -3.41 -7.28
CA VAL A 65 5.34 -3.34 -8.76
C VAL A 65 6.72 -3.05 -9.35
N LEU A 66 7.60 -2.34 -8.64
CA LEU A 66 8.99 -2.15 -9.06
C LEU A 66 9.78 -3.47 -9.02
N LYS A 67 9.56 -4.31 -8.01
CA LYS A 67 10.24 -5.60 -7.85
C LYS A 67 9.66 -6.67 -8.78
N PHE A 68 8.34 -6.71 -8.92
CA PHE A 68 7.58 -7.68 -9.70
C PHE A 68 6.95 -7.06 -10.95
N LYS A 69 7.74 -6.29 -11.70
CA LYS A 69 7.25 -5.53 -12.86
C LYS A 69 6.61 -6.37 -13.97
N TYR A 70 6.99 -7.64 -14.10
CA TYR A 70 6.47 -8.56 -15.12
C TYR A 70 5.23 -9.34 -14.68
N ASP A 71 4.82 -9.20 -13.42
CA ASP A 71 3.71 -9.95 -12.85
C ASP A 71 2.43 -9.13 -12.87
N VAL A 72 1.48 -9.53 -13.71
CA VAL A 72 0.21 -8.82 -13.89
C VAL A 72 -0.62 -8.82 -12.61
N ASP A 73 -0.54 -9.89 -11.82
CA ASP A 73 -1.29 -10.02 -10.56
C ASP A 73 -0.91 -8.92 -9.56
N ALA A 74 0.39 -8.63 -9.40
CA ALA A 74 0.88 -7.54 -8.57
C ALA A 74 0.31 -6.17 -8.98
N TRP A 75 0.21 -5.89 -10.29
CA TRP A 75 -0.39 -4.66 -10.81
C TRP A 75 -1.89 -4.61 -10.54
N GLN A 76 -2.61 -5.71 -10.77
CA GLN A 76 -4.05 -5.80 -10.51
C GLN A 76 -4.37 -5.55 -9.04
N GLN A 77 -3.60 -6.13 -8.12
CA GLN A 77 -3.78 -5.92 -6.68
C GLN A 77 -3.55 -4.46 -6.28
N TYR A 78 -2.54 -3.80 -6.85
CA TYR A 78 -2.31 -2.38 -6.60
C TYR A 78 -3.45 -1.50 -7.16
N ILE A 79 -3.94 -1.80 -8.37
CA ILE A 79 -5.06 -1.08 -8.98
C ILE A 79 -6.34 -1.28 -8.17
N ALA A 80 -6.62 -2.50 -7.69
CA ALA A 80 -7.77 -2.81 -6.86
C ALA A 80 -7.73 -2.01 -5.54
N PHE A 81 -6.56 -1.95 -4.90
CA PHE A 81 -6.35 -1.12 -3.72
C PHE A 81 -6.60 0.38 -4.02
N ALA A 82 -5.98 0.92 -5.07
CA ALA A 82 -6.13 2.33 -5.43
C ALA A 82 -7.59 2.69 -5.77
N LYS A 83 -8.31 1.79 -6.45
CA LYS A 83 -9.76 1.92 -6.71
C LYS A 83 -10.58 1.92 -5.42
N SER A 84 -10.32 0.99 -4.50
CA SER A 84 -11.03 0.92 -3.21
C SER A 84 -10.87 2.20 -2.36
N ARG A 85 -9.73 2.89 -2.50
CA ARG A 85 -9.43 4.15 -1.81
C ARG A 85 -9.83 5.40 -2.61
N ASN A 86 -10.52 5.23 -3.74
CA ASN A 86 -10.94 6.31 -4.65
C ASN A 86 -9.77 7.20 -5.14
N MET A 87 -8.56 6.65 -5.22
CA MET A 87 -7.35 7.37 -5.63
C MET A 87 -7.26 7.45 -7.16
N ARG A 88 -8.12 8.25 -7.79
CA ARG A 88 -8.29 8.31 -9.27
C ARG A 88 -6.98 8.64 -10.00
N VAL A 89 -6.23 9.62 -9.53
CA VAL A 89 -4.96 10.05 -10.15
C VAL A 89 -3.90 8.95 -10.07
N VAL A 90 -3.76 8.33 -8.91
CA VAL A 90 -2.81 7.21 -8.71
C VAL A 90 -3.22 6.01 -9.55
N THR A 91 -4.51 5.68 -9.58
CA THR A 91 -5.05 4.59 -10.39
C THR A 91 -4.74 4.81 -11.87
N GLY A 92 -4.99 6.00 -12.42
CA GLY A 92 -4.69 6.30 -13.83
C GLY A 92 -3.20 6.21 -14.15
N ARG A 93 -2.33 6.73 -13.26
CA ARG A 93 -0.87 6.67 -13.43
C ARG A 93 -0.35 5.22 -13.41
N VAL A 94 -0.86 4.41 -12.48
CA VAL A 94 -0.47 3.00 -12.34
C VAL A 94 -0.99 2.19 -13.52
N TYR A 95 -2.22 2.46 -13.97
CA TYR A 95 -2.82 1.79 -15.12
C TYR A 95 -2.04 2.09 -16.42
N ALA A 96 -1.70 3.36 -16.66
CA ALA A 96 -0.87 3.73 -17.82
C ALA A 96 0.50 3.04 -17.80
N ARG A 97 1.16 2.98 -16.63
CA ARG A 97 2.44 2.27 -16.46
C ARG A 97 2.30 0.77 -16.72
N ALA A 98 1.25 0.15 -16.21
CA ALA A 98 0.97 -1.27 -16.42
C ALA A 98 0.76 -1.57 -17.91
N LEU A 99 -0.03 -0.76 -18.62
CA LEU A 99 -0.25 -0.90 -20.07
C LEU A 99 1.04 -0.71 -20.89
N SER A 100 1.89 0.24 -20.52
CA SER A 100 3.18 0.44 -21.20
C SER A 100 4.13 -0.74 -21.02
N LEU A 101 4.10 -1.41 -19.86
CA LEU A 101 4.94 -2.57 -19.56
C LEU A 101 4.37 -3.88 -20.09
N HIS A 102 3.05 -3.96 -20.26
CA HIS A 102 2.34 -5.13 -20.76
C HIS A 102 1.53 -4.79 -22.01
N PRO A 103 2.18 -4.43 -23.14
CA PRO A 103 1.49 -3.98 -24.35
C PRO A 103 0.73 -5.10 -25.07
N ASN A 104 0.87 -6.36 -24.65
CA ASN A 104 0.32 -7.55 -25.33
C ASN A 104 -0.63 -8.38 -24.44
N ASN A 105 -1.18 -7.77 -23.38
CA ASN A 105 -2.20 -8.37 -22.51
C ASN A 105 -3.54 -7.67 -22.66
#